data_AF-T2KPL9-F1
#
_entry.id   AF-T2KPL9-F1
#
_cell.length_a   1.000
_cell.length_b   1.000
_cell.length_c   1.000
_cell.angle_alpha   90.00
_cell.angle_beta   90.00
_cell.angle_gamma   90.00
#
_symmetry.space_group_name_H-M   'P 1'
#
loop_
_entity.id
_entity.type
_entity.pdbx_description
1 polymer ?
#
loop_
_entity_poly.entity_id
_entity_poly.type
_entity_poly.pdbx_seq_one_letter_code
_entity_poly.pdbx_strand_id
1 'polypeptide(L)'
;MKNQALKILTLCVLVGSAMSLKLYAQKGLNHSEIEAKMIKALEWQEAHPIFALAPTDWTEGAYYIGVSRAHKTTQDMMYMAALKNQAYWNNWQTYSRLHHADDVAISYSYIYIGMNDKRPGFVNLEPTKKFLDAHLHEDDEWKAGTDKSASGKTILWWWCDALFMAPPVLNLYAKHTNQPKYRDEMHKYYMETYNQLYDKEERLFARDMRFVWKGTEKDLKEPNDKKIFWSRGNGWVLGGLALLLDDMPNDYKHRTFYENLFKDMASRILELQPKDGLWRTSLLSPETYDHGEVSGSGFYTFALAWGVNNGLLDRNKYEPAVKKAWKALADCQHEDGRVGWVQNIGASPEPASADSWQNFGTGAFLMAGSEVLKLEE
;
A
#
# COMPACT_ATOMS: atom_id res chain seq x y z
N MET A 1 39.04 -44.80 -70.03
CA MET A 1 37.56 -44.88 -70.10
C MET A 1 36.99 -43.85 -69.16
N LYS A 2 36.18 -42.91 -69.68
CA LYS A 2 35.57 -41.78 -68.96
C LYS A 2 34.56 -42.27 -67.93
N ASN A 3 34.62 -41.75 -66.70
CA ASN A 3 33.56 -40.92 -66.10
C ASN A 3 33.84 -40.70 -64.60
N GLN A 4 34.20 -39.46 -64.27
CA GLN A 4 34.18 -38.94 -62.91
C GLN A 4 32.70 -38.84 -62.49
N ALA A 5 32.28 -39.70 -61.56
CA ALA A 5 30.96 -39.65 -60.97
C ALA A 5 30.93 -38.61 -59.84
N LEU A 6 30.06 -37.62 -60.05
CA LEU A 6 29.79 -36.44 -59.26
C LEU A 6 29.32 -36.79 -57.84
N LYS A 7 29.91 -36.13 -56.83
CA LYS A 7 29.52 -36.19 -55.42
C LYS A 7 28.15 -35.51 -55.25
N ILE A 8 27.12 -36.28 -54.87
CA ILE A 8 25.83 -35.74 -54.43
C ILE A 8 25.84 -35.63 -52.91
N LEU A 9 25.85 -34.38 -52.46
CA LEU A 9 25.76 -33.92 -51.08
C LEU A 9 24.37 -34.26 -50.52
N THR A 10 24.29 -35.11 -49.50
CA THR A 10 23.03 -35.40 -48.79
C THR A 10 22.99 -34.49 -47.56
N LEU A 11 22.29 -33.35 -47.66
CA LEU A 11 22.06 -32.45 -46.53
C LEU A 11 20.74 -32.85 -45.87
N CYS A 12 20.81 -33.52 -44.72
CA CYS A 12 19.65 -33.88 -43.90
C CYS A 12 19.01 -32.61 -43.31
N VAL A 13 17.85 -32.22 -43.84
CA VAL A 13 17.01 -31.16 -43.26
C VAL A 13 16.28 -31.74 -42.05
N LEU A 14 16.77 -31.44 -40.86
CA LEU A 14 16.05 -31.63 -39.60
C LEU A 14 14.86 -30.65 -39.56
N VAL A 15 13.66 -31.19 -39.75
CA VAL A 15 12.40 -30.46 -39.56
C VAL A 15 12.24 -30.21 -38.07
N GLY A 16 12.73 -29.06 -37.60
CA GLY A 16 12.41 -28.52 -36.29
C GLY A 16 10.94 -28.18 -36.25
N SER A 17 10.16 -28.94 -35.48
CA SER A 17 8.79 -28.60 -35.10
C SER A 17 8.79 -27.30 -34.31
N ALA A 18 8.61 -26.18 -35.01
CA ALA A 18 8.32 -24.90 -34.40
C ALA A 18 6.93 -24.98 -33.74
N MET A 19 6.89 -25.39 -32.48
CA MET A 19 5.75 -25.13 -31.61
C MET A 19 5.51 -23.63 -31.64
N SER A 20 4.44 -23.24 -32.32
CA SER A 20 3.96 -21.88 -32.39
C SER A 20 3.56 -21.49 -30.97
N LEU A 21 4.48 -20.84 -30.25
CA LEU A 21 4.14 -20.04 -29.08
C LEU A 21 3.16 -18.99 -29.60
N LYS A 22 1.87 -19.27 -29.48
CA LYS A 22 0.84 -18.24 -29.50
C LYS A 22 1.26 -17.27 -28.39
N LEU A 23 1.94 -16.19 -28.78
CA LEU A 23 1.95 -14.96 -28.01
C LEU A 23 0.47 -14.65 -27.81
N TYR A 24 -0.05 -15.03 -26.65
CA TYR A 24 -1.20 -14.36 -26.10
C TYR A 24 -0.75 -12.92 -26.00
N ALA A 25 -1.12 -12.10 -26.99
CA ALA A 25 -1.16 -10.66 -26.80
C ALA A 25 -1.98 -10.49 -25.53
N GLN A 26 -1.30 -10.14 -24.44
CA GLN A 26 -1.95 -9.80 -23.19
C GLN A 26 -2.93 -8.70 -23.56
N LYS A 27 -4.25 -8.98 -23.49
CA LYS A 27 -5.25 -7.92 -23.69
C LYS A 27 -4.82 -6.76 -22.80
N GLY A 28 -4.71 -5.57 -23.39
CA GLY A 28 -4.42 -4.35 -22.64
C GLY A 28 -5.40 -4.15 -21.49
N LEU A 29 -5.06 -3.27 -20.55
CA LEU A 29 -5.94 -2.92 -19.45
C LEU A 29 -7.22 -2.29 -20.02
N ASN A 30 -8.38 -2.84 -19.68
CA ASN A 30 -9.66 -2.24 -20.05
C ASN A 30 -10.06 -1.22 -18.98
N HIS A 31 -9.87 0.07 -19.27
CA HIS A 31 -10.12 1.16 -18.31
C HIS A 31 -11.58 1.14 -17.79
N SER A 32 -12.56 0.94 -18.67
CA SER A 32 -13.97 0.89 -18.25
C SER A 32 -14.29 -0.31 -17.34
N GLU A 33 -13.62 -1.44 -17.53
CA GLU A 33 -13.76 -2.60 -16.64
C GLU A 33 -13.17 -2.31 -15.25
N ILE A 34 -12.05 -1.60 -15.21
CA ILE A 34 -11.39 -1.20 -13.96
C ILE A 34 -12.29 -0.24 -13.17
N GLU A 35 -12.80 0.80 -13.81
CA GLU A 35 -13.72 1.76 -13.19
C GLU A 35 -14.97 1.07 -12.66
N ALA A 36 -15.58 0.17 -13.45
CA ALA A 36 -16.75 -0.58 -13.02
C ALA A 36 -16.48 -1.45 -11.79
N LYS A 37 -15.31 -2.13 -11.73
CA LYS A 37 -14.90 -2.90 -10.55
C LYS A 37 -14.68 -2.02 -9.32
N MET A 38 -14.08 -0.84 -9.49
CA MET A 38 -13.86 0.11 -8.40
C MET A 38 -15.18 0.65 -7.85
N ILE A 39 -16.12 1.06 -8.70
CA ILE A 39 -17.44 1.52 -8.26
C ILE A 39 -18.18 0.42 -7.53
N LYS A 40 -18.17 -0.80 -8.06
CA LYS A 40 -18.83 -1.94 -7.41
C LYS A 40 -18.23 -2.26 -6.03
N ALA A 41 -16.92 -2.12 -5.88
CA ALA A 41 -16.24 -2.27 -4.59
C ALA A 41 -16.64 -1.16 -3.60
N LEU A 42 -16.76 0.09 -4.06
CA LEU A 42 -17.27 1.21 -3.26
C LEU A 42 -18.70 0.95 -2.81
N GLU A 43 -19.61 0.67 -3.73
CA GLU A 43 -21.04 0.45 -3.44
C GLU A 43 -21.24 -0.69 -2.45
N TRP A 44 -20.56 -1.81 -2.66
CA TRP A 44 -20.64 -2.93 -1.75
C TRP A 44 -20.14 -2.56 -0.36
N GLN A 45 -19.00 -1.87 -0.25
CA GLN A 45 -18.42 -1.53 1.04
C GLN A 45 -19.23 -0.48 1.82
N GLU A 46 -19.77 0.53 1.14
CA GLU A 46 -20.64 1.55 1.75
C GLU A 46 -21.98 0.93 2.23
N ALA A 47 -22.43 -0.16 1.61
CA ALA A 47 -23.60 -0.93 2.06
C ALA A 47 -23.30 -1.90 3.23
N HIS A 48 -22.03 -2.20 3.48
CA HIS A 48 -21.57 -3.17 4.50
C HIS A 48 -20.49 -2.55 5.41
N PRO A 49 -20.83 -1.49 6.18
CA PRO A 49 -19.87 -0.83 7.05
C PRO A 49 -19.29 -1.79 8.09
N ILE A 50 -17.99 -1.65 8.35
CA ILE A 50 -17.27 -2.39 9.39
C ILE A 50 -16.25 -1.44 10.02
N PHE A 51 -16.15 -1.47 11.35
CA PHE A 51 -15.16 -0.71 12.11
C PHE A 51 -14.56 -1.61 13.18
N ALA A 52 -13.30 -1.37 13.52
CA ALA A 52 -12.61 -2.07 14.60
C ALA A 52 -13.05 -1.55 15.98
N LEU A 53 -13.25 -0.24 16.08
CA LEU A 53 -13.52 0.50 17.32
C LEU A 53 -14.57 1.60 17.11
N ALA A 54 -14.48 2.35 16.02
CA ALA A 54 -15.33 3.52 15.76
C ALA A 54 -15.30 3.93 14.28
N PRO A 55 -16.30 4.68 13.79
CA PRO A 55 -16.31 5.26 12.44
C PRO A 55 -15.11 6.17 12.08
N THR A 56 -14.29 6.54 13.07
CA THR A 56 -13.09 7.37 12.93
C THR A 56 -11.80 6.61 13.13
N ASP A 57 -11.85 5.27 13.27
CA ASP A 57 -10.66 4.46 13.51
C ASP A 57 -9.80 4.29 12.25
N TRP A 58 -8.65 3.61 12.42
CA TRP A 58 -7.68 3.44 11.33
C TRP A 58 -8.19 2.61 10.16
N THR A 59 -9.14 1.69 10.38
CA THR A 59 -9.66 0.83 9.31
C THR A 59 -10.44 1.70 8.31
N GLU A 60 -11.24 2.63 8.82
CA GLU A 60 -11.96 3.62 8.04
C GLU A 60 -11.02 4.66 7.44
N GLY A 61 -9.98 5.06 8.18
CA GLY A 61 -8.94 5.93 7.64
C GLY A 61 -8.26 5.32 6.41
N ALA A 62 -7.86 4.06 6.48
CA ALA A 62 -7.26 3.35 5.34
C ALA A 62 -8.24 3.17 4.18
N TYR A 63 -9.50 2.86 4.48
CA TYR A 63 -10.55 2.76 3.46
C TYR A 63 -10.78 4.08 2.73
N TYR A 64 -11.03 5.17 3.45
CA TYR A 64 -11.34 6.47 2.85
C TYR A 64 -10.12 7.16 2.20
N ILE A 65 -8.89 6.76 2.52
CA ILE A 65 -7.72 7.08 1.68
C ILE A 65 -7.91 6.50 0.28
N GLY A 66 -8.33 5.23 0.17
CA GLY A 66 -8.64 4.60 -1.13
C GLY A 66 -9.76 5.31 -1.88
N VAL A 67 -10.84 5.67 -1.20
CA VAL A 67 -11.94 6.47 -1.78
C VAL A 67 -11.43 7.84 -2.26
N SER A 68 -10.53 8.50 -1.51
CA SER A 68 -9.90 9.76 -1.91
C SER A 68 -9.04 9.62 -3.17
N ARG A 69 -8.27 8.53 -3.29
CA ARG A 69 -7.48 8.24 -4.49
C ARG A 69 -8.36 7.94 -5.69
N ALA A 70 -9.45 7.19 -5.49
CA ALA A 70 -10.41 6.89 -6.54
C ALA A 70 -11.09 8.16 -7.07
N HIS A 71 -11.53 9.05 -6.18
CA HIS A 71 -12.02 10.37 -6.59
C HIS A 71 -10.94 11.17 -7.34
N LYS A 72 -9.70 11.19 -6.84
CA LYS A 72 -8.60 11.96 -7.47
C LYS A 72 -8.38 11.54 -8.92
N THR A 73 -8.41 10.24 -9.21
CA THR A 73 -8.19 9.73 -10.56
C THR A 73 -9.42 9.88 -11.46
N THR A 74 -10.61 9.50 -10.98
CA THR A 74 -11.81 9.36 -11.82
C THR A 74 -12.65 10.63 -11.90
N GLN A 75 -12.54 11.51 -10.89
CA GLN A 75 -13.46 12.64 -10.66
C GLN A 75 -14.94 12.21 -10.50
N ASP A 76 -15.21 10.93 -10.24
CA ASP A 76 -16.57 10.44 -10.04
C ASP A 76 -17.11 10.88 -8.68
N MET A 77 -18.24 11.58 -8.71
CA MET A 77 -18.88 12.17 -7.54
C MET A 77 -19.46 11.16 -6.56
N MET A 78 -19.59 9.87 -6.92
CA MET A 78 -19.93 8.81 -5.96
C MET A 78 -18.87 8.70 -4.86
N TYR A 79 -17.58 8.75 -5.23
CA TYR A 79 -16.49 8.76 -4.25
C TYR A 79 -16.51 10.03 -3.39
N MET A 80 -16.74 11.20 -3.99
CA MET A 80 -16.84 12.45 -3.24
C MET A 80 -18.06 12.46 -2.30
N ALA A 81 -19.19 11.86 -2.70
CA ALA A 81 -20.36 11.74 -1.86
C ALA A 81 -20.07 10.88 -0.63
N ALA A 82 -19.43 9.70 -0.79
CA ALA A 82 -18.99 8.86 0.32
C ALA A 82 -18.06 9.63 1.28
N LEU A 83 -17.05 10.32 0.75
CA LEU A 83 -16.12 11.14 1.53
C LEU A 83 -16.82 12.24 2.35
N LYS A 84 -17.78 12.93 1.75
CA LYS A 84 -18.53 14.00 2.44
C LYS A 84 -19.49 13.44 3.49
N ASN A 85 -20.13 12.30 3.21
CA ASN A 85 -21.05 11.65 4.13
C ASN A 85 -20.31 11.21 5.40
N GLN A 86 -19.22 10.47 5.27
CA GLN A 86 -18.46 10.02 6.45
C GLN A 86 -17.93 11.21 7.26
N ALA A 87 -17.44 12.27 6.60
CA ALA A 87 -16.88 13.42 7.31
C ALA A 87 -17.94 14.19 8.10
N TYR A 88 -19.13 14.33 7.52
CA TYR A 88 -20.28 14.93 8.19
C TYR A 88 -20.74 14.11 9.39
N TRP A 89 -20.90 12.78 9.23
CA TRP A 89 -21.32 11.88 10.31
C TRP A 89 -20.30 11.81 11.45
N ASN A 90 -19.01 11.86 11.12
CA ASN A 90 -17.92 11.90 12.08
C ASN A 90 -17.75 13.28 12.74
N ASN A 91 -18.51 14.29 12.31
CA ASN A 91 -18.36 15.70 12.72
C ASN A 91 -16.89 16.16 12.64
N TRP A 92 -16.20 15.72 11.58
CA TRP A 92 -14.78 15.99 11.32
C TRP A 92 -13.81 15.60 12.45
N GLN A 93 -14.21 14.72 13.36
CA GLN A 93 -13.36 14.26 14.46
C GLN A 93 -12.33 13.24 14.00
N THR A 94 -11.17 13.27 14.65
CA THR A 94 -10.25 12.13 14.72
C THR A 94 -10.77 11.11 15.73
N TYR A 95 -10.12 9.95 15.85
CA TYR A 95 -10.31 9.15 17.05
C TYR A 95 -9.55 9.75 18.25
N SER A 96 -9.65 9.12 19.42
CA SER A 96 -9.43 9.77 20.71
C SER A 96 -7.98 9.81 21.22
N ARG A 97 -7.12 8.87 20.79
CA ARG A 97 -5.75 8.70 21.30
C ARG A 97 -4.80 9.62 20.53
N LEU A 98 -4.62 10.85 21.01
CA LEU A 98 -3.82 11.89 20.34
C LEU A 98 -2.37 11.47 20.03
N HIS A 99 -1.79 10.53 20.79
CA HIS A 99 -0.43 10.03 20.54
C HIS A 99 -0.39 8.81 19.62
N HIS A 100 -1.53 8.18 19.30
CA HIS A 100 -1.57 6.95 18.49
C HIS A 100 -1.80 7.24 17.00
N ALA A 101 -0.85 6.90 16.13
CA ALA A 101 -0.90 7.22 14.70
C ALA A 101 -2.21 6.77 14.00
N ASP A 102 -2.72 5.58 14.33
CA ASP A 102 -4.02 5.07 13.86
C ASP A 102 -5.16 6.09 13.92
N ASP A 103 -5.19 6.90 14.99
CA ASP A 103 -6.36 7.71 15.33
C ASP A 103 -6.45 8.99 14.49
N VAL A 104 -5.40 9.30 13.71
CA VAL A 104 -5.39 10.44 12.78
C VAL A 104 -5.69 10.04 11.34
N ALA A 105 -5.62 8.75 10.99
CA ALA A 105 -5.66 8.28 9.61
C ALA A 105 -6.90 8.80 8.83
N ILE A 106 -8.05 8.85 9.50
CA ILE A 106 -9.31 9.36 8.93
C ILE A 106 -9.19 10.81 8.41
N SER A 107 -8.32 11.63 9.02
CA SER A 107 -8.11 13.02 8.65
C SER A 107 -7.57 13.20 7.23
N TYR A 108 -6.93 12.18 6.64
CA TYR A 108 -6.50 12.26 5.24
C TYR A 108 -7.70 12.63 4.34
N SER A 109 -8.84 11.97 4.55
CA SER A 109 -10.07 12.21 3.80
C SER A 109 -10.62 13.62 4.02
N TYR A 110 -10.56 14.14 5.26
CA TYR A 110 -11.03 15.48 5.59
C TYR A 110 -10.20 16.56 4.89
N ILE A 111 -8.87 16.41 4.93
CA ILE A 111 -7.95 17.34 4.25
C ILE A 111 -8.17 17.24 2.74
N TYR A 112 -8.32 16.03 2.20
CA TYR A 112 -8.62 15.83 0.78
C TYR A 112 -9.90 16.56 0.35
N ILE A 113 -10.98 16.46 1.13
CA ILE A 113 -12.22 17.23 0.86
C ILE A 113 -11.92 18.73 0.94
N GLY A 114 -11.18 19.20 1.94
CA GLY A 114 -10.83 20.63 2.09
C GLY A 114 -10.00 21.18 0.92
N MET A 115 -9.26 20.32 0.22
CA MET A 115 -8.49 20.70 -0.96
C MET A 115 -9.30 20.67 -2.27
N ASN A 116 -10.42 19.94 -2.32
CA ASN A 116 -11.15 19.66 -3.57
C ASN A 116 -12.62 20.14 -3.56
N ASP A 117 -13.21 20.42 -2.38
CA ASP A 117 -14.53 21.04 -2.26
C ASP A 117 -14.39 22.57 -2.16
N LYS A 118 -15.03 23.29 -3.07
CA LYS A 118 -14.97 24.75 -3.16
C LYS A 118 -15.91 25.45 -2.18
N ARG A 119 -16.75 24.74 -1.43
CA ARG A 119 -17.73 25.33 -0.50
C ARG A 119 -17.02 25.91 0.74
N PRO A 120 -17.04 27.24 0.94
CA PRO A 120 -16.42 27.85 2.10
C PRO A 120 -17.08 27.37 3.41
N GLY A 121 -16.27 27.07 4.42
CA GLY A 121 -16.76 26.66 5.75
C GLY A 121 -17.41 25.27 5.81
N PHE A 122 -17.38 24.48 4.72
CA PHE A 122 -17.91 23.11 4.75
C PHE A 122 -17.03 22.18 5.58
N VAL A 123 -15.71 22.32 5.49
CA VAL A 123 -14.72 21.47 6.14
C VAL A 123 -14.23 22.10 7.44
N ASN A 124 -14.24 21.33 8.52
CA ASN A 124 -13.64 21.72 9.80
C ASN A 124 -12.37 20.90 10.06
N LEU A 125 -11.20 21.52 9.94
CA LEU A 125 -9.91 20.86 10.22
C LEU A 125 -9.36 21.16 11.62
N GLU A 126 -10.11 21.85 12.49
CA GLU A 126 -9.65 22.12 13.86
C GLU A 126 -9.37 20.84 14.68
N PRO A 127 -10.21 19.77 14.62
CA PRO A 127 -9.90 18.52 15.31
C PRO A 127 -8.62 17.87 14.77
N THR A 128 -8.43 17.85 13.44
CA THR A 128 -7.18 17.37 12.82
C THR A 128 -5.98 18.17 13.29
N LYS A 129 -6.06 19.51 13.27
CA LYS A 129 -4.98 20.38 13.74
C LYS A 129 -4.61 20.10 15.20
N LYS A 130 -5.63 20.03 16.08
CA LYS A 130 -5.43 19.72 17.51
C LYS A 130 -4.74 18.38 17.69
N PHE A 131 -5.16 17.36 16.94
CA PHE A 131 -4.51 16.06 16.97
C PHE A 131 -3.05 16.17 16.55
N LEU A 132 -2.76 16.75 15.38
CA LEU A 132 -1.39 16.81 14.85
C LEU A 132 -0.44 17.58 15.79
N ASP A 133 -0.90 18.68 16.37
CA ASP A 133 -0.09 19.48 17.30
C ASP A 133 0.21 18.68 18.59
N ALA A 134 -0.79 18.02 19.19
CA ALA A 134 -0.58 17.17 20.35
C ALA A 134 0.32 15.97 20.02
N HIS A 135 0.00 15.26 18.94
CA HIS A 135 0.73 14.08 18.48
C HIS A 135 2.22 14.33 18.32
N LEU A 136 2.60 15.47 17.75
CA LEU A 136 4.00 15.81 17.53
C LEU A 136 4.66 16.41 18.77
N HIS A 137 3.96 17.23 19.56
CA HIS A 137 4.62 18.10 20.54
C HIS A 137 4.32 17.82 22.01
N GLU A 138 3.26 17.09 22.34
CA GLU A 138 3.02 16.65 23.72
C GLU A 138 3.93 15.46 24.08
N ASP A 139 4.30 15.37 25.35
CA ASP A 139 5.02 14.21 25.88
C ASP A 139 4.08 13.02 26.01
N ASP A 140 4.59 11.82 25.74
CA ASP A 140 3.85 10.57 25.88
C ASP A 140 4.77 9.42 26.31
N GLU A 141 4.16 8.30 26.71
CA GLU A 141 4.87 7.11 27.22
C GLU A 141 5.83 6.48 26.20
N TRP A 142 5.56 6.59 24.90
CA TRP A 142 6.42 6.04 23.85
C TRP A 142 7.59 6.97 23.57
N LYS A 143 7.36 8.29 23.48
CA LYS A 143 8.46 9.28 23.38
C LYS A 143 9.40 9.24 24.59
N ALA A 144 8.91 8.88 25.77
CA ALA A 144 9.73 8.67 26.95
C ALA A 144 10.72 7.49 26.80
N GLY A 145 10.48 6.57 25.87
CA GLY A 145 11.39 5.46 25.59
C GLY A 145 11.47 4.41 26.69
N THR A 146 10.50 4.39 27.61
CA THR A 146 10.57 3.56 28.83
C THR A 146 9.93 2.18 28.71
N ASP A 147 9.28 1.86 27.58
CA ASP A 147 8.63 0.57 27.38
C ASP A 147 9.66 -0.58 27.37
N LYS A 148 9.43 -1.56 28.24
CA LYS A 148 10.25 -2.77 28.37
C LYS A 148 9.56 -4.02 27.82
N SER A 149 8.40 -3.84 27.16
CA SER A 149 7.68 -4.95 26.54
C SER A 149 8.46 -5.52 25.35
N ALA A 150 8.10 -6.73 24.90
CA ALA A 150 8.70 -7.33 23.72
C ALA A 150 8.46 -6.50 22.44
N SER A 151 7.38 -5.71 22.40
CA SER A 151 7.06 -4.81 21.28
C SER A 151 7.96 -3.58 21.21
N GLY A 152 8.69 -3.25 22.29
CA GLY A 152 9.66 -2.15 22.32
C GLY A 152 9.05 -0.81 21.89
N LYS A 153 7.96 -0.42 22.54
CA LYS A 153 7.19 0.80 22.24
C LYS A 153 7.89 2.06 22.74
N THR A 154 9.08 2.31 22.20
CA THR A 154 10.03 3.30 22.72
C THR A 154 10.21 4.53 21.83
N ILE A 155 9.39 4.65 20.78
CA ILE A 155 9.32 5.79 19.86
C ILE A 155 7.86 6.03 19.47
N LEU A 156 7.51 7.25 19.03
CA LEU A 156 6.13 7.63 18.71
C LEU A 156 5.46 6.66 17.71
N TRP A 157 6.19 6.27 16.67
CA TRP A 157 5.74 5.35 15.62
C TRP A 157 6.48 4.01 15.74
N TRP A 158 6.34 3.35 16.88
CA TRP A 158 7.07 2.09 17.19
C TRP A 158 6.69 0.88 16.34
N TRP A 159 5.71 1.01 15.44
CA TRP A 159 5.20 -0.05 14.60
C TRP A 159 5.08 0.44 13.15
N CYS A 160 5.44 -0.40 12.17
CA CYS A 160 5.62 0.08 10.80
C CYS A 160 4.33 0.62 10.14
N ASP A 161 3.15 0.12 10.53
CA ASP A 161 1.85 0.56 9.99
C ASP A 161 1.62 2.06 10.25
N ALA A 162 2.18 2.61 11.34
CA ALA A 162 2.10 4.03 11.65
C ALA A 162 2.63 4.92 10.51
N LEU A 163 3.56 4.40 9.69
CA LEU A 163 4.13 5.12 8.55
C LEU A 163 3.14 5.34 7.39
N PHE A 164 2.01 4.61 7.38
CA PHE A 164 0.87 4.89 6.52
C PHE A 164 -0.15 5.82 7.19
N MET A 165 -0.36 5.66 8.50
CA MET A 165 -1.44 6.34 9.21
C MET A 165 -1.18 7.84 9.43
N ALA A 166 0.03 8.21 9.87
CA ALA A 166 0.34 9.59 10.28
C ALA A 166 1.11 10.41 9.23
N PRO A 167 2.22 9.93 8.61
CA PRO A 167 3.01 10.76 7.70
C PRO A 167 2.24 11.33 6.50
N PRO A 168 1.42 10.55 5.77
CA PRO A 168 0.63 11.10 4.66
C PRO A 168 -0.32 12.22 5.11
N VAL A 169 -0.94 12.10 6.29
CA VAL A 169 -1.81 13.14 6.86
C VAL A 169 -1.00 14.41 7.18
N LEU A 170 0.15 14.27 7.84
CA LEU A 170 1.05 15.38 8.16
C LEU A 170 1.52 16.12 6.90
N ASN A 171 1.96 15.37 5.88
CA ASN A 171 2.43 15.95 4.62
C ASN A 171 1.32 16.67 3.85
N LEU A 172 0.11 16.07 3.80
CA LEU A 172 -1.04 16.65 3.12
C LEU A 172 -1.55 17.90 3.86
N TYR A 173 -1.59 17.86 5.19
CA TYR A 173 -1.94 19.02 6.02
C TYR A 173 -0.94 20.17 5.88
N ALA A 174 0.36 19.85 5.83
CA ALA A 174 1.43 20.82 5.59
C ALA A 174 1.28 21.50 4.21
N LYS A 175 0.85 20.75 3.19
CA LYS A 175 0.54 21.28 1.85
C LYS A 175 -0.70 22.18 1.89
N HIS A 176 -1.78 21.69 2.49
CA HIS A 176 -3.06 22.41 2.54
C HIS A 176 -2.96 23.75 3.29
N THR A 177 -2.24 23.77 4.41
CA THR A 177 -2.12 24.96 5.28
C THR A 177 -0.86 25.78 5.05
N ASN A 178 0.00 25.39 4.10
CA ASN A 178 1.30 26.01 3.83
C ASN A 178 2.21 26.11 5.08
N GLN A 179 2.25 25.04 5.88
CA GLN A 179 3.05 24.97 7.12
C GLN A 179 4.12 23.87 7.00
N PRO A 180 5.31 24.17 6.45
CA PRO A 180 6.36 23.17 6.22
C PRO A 180 6.90 22.52 7.49
N LYS A 181 6.74 23.15 8.67
CA LYS A 181 7.17 22.60 9.97
C LYS A 181 6.67 21.18 10.24
N TYR A 182 5.45 20.86 9.81
CA TYR A 182 4.88 19.51 10.00
C TYR A 182 5.67 18.44 9.24
N ARG A 183 6.32 18.78 8.11
CA ARG A 183 7.17 17.83 7.37
C ARG A 183 8.48 17.56 8.10
N ASP A 184 9.04 18.57 8.77
CA ASP A 184 10.30 18.41 9.51
C ASP A 184 10.12 17.54 10.75
N GLU A 185 9.02 17.74 11.50
CA GLU A 185 8.65 16.84 12.60
C GLU A 185 8.30 15.44 12.09
N MET A 186 7.54 15.34 10.98
CA MET A 186 7.28 14.07 10.33
C MET A 186 8.59 13.33 9.98
N HIS A 187 9.58 14.03 9.43
CA HIS A 187 10.86 13.42 9.07
C HIS A 187 11.61 12.88 10.28
N LYS A 188 11.65 13.63 11.38
CA LYS A 188 12.25 13.19 12.65
C LYS A 188 11.66 11.85 13.10
N TYR A 189 10.34 11.75 13.28
CA TYR A 189 9.68 10.53 13.75
C TYR A 189 9.72 9.39 12.72
N TYR A 190 9.74 9.71 11.42
CA TYR A 190 9.92 8.71 10.37
C TYR A 190 11.31 8.07 10.47
N MET A 191 12.35 8.87 10.71
CA MET A 191 13.72 8.38 10.83
C MET A 191 13.92 7.51 12.08
N GLU A 192 13.27 7.82 13.20
CA GLU A 192 13.26 6.95 14.39
C GLU A 192 12.73 5.56 14.03
N THR A 193 11.59 5.51 13.33
CA THR A 193 10.97 4.24 12.89
C THR A 193 11.84 3.48 11.89
N TYR A 194 12.37 4.18 10.88
CA TYR A 194 13.27 3.61 9.88
C TYR A 194 14.51 3.00 10.55
N ASN A 195 15.16 3.72 11.44
CA ASN A 195 16.37 3.25 12.12
C ASN A 195 16.11 2.04 13.03
N GLN A 196 14.89 1.92 13.56
CA GLN A 196 14.52 0.85 14.49
C GLN A 196 14.00 -0.41 13.78
N LEU A 197 13.24 -0.27 12.68
CA LEU A 197 12.47 -1.37 12.09
C LEU A 197 12.88 -1.76 10.66
N TYR A 198 13.62 -0.92 9.94
CA TYR A 198 14.04 -1.24 8.57
C TYR A 198 15.22 -2.19 8.56
N ASP A 199 15.02 -3.37 7.97
CA ASP A 199 16.10 -4.32 7.71
C ASP A 199 16.76 -4.00 6.37
N LYS A 200 18.01 -3.55 6.41
CA LYS A 200 18.76 -3.14 5.22
C LYS A 200 19.17 -4.32 4.33
N GLU A 201 19.30 -5.52 4.88
CA GLU A 201 19.67 -6.71 4.11
C GLU A 201 18.44 -7.22 3.36
N GLU A 202 17.31 -7.28 4.06
CA GLU A 202 16.05 -7.78 3.49
C GLU A 202 15.28 -6.71 2.72
N ARG A 203 15.60 -5.43 2.92
CA ARG A 203 14.95 -4.26 2.32
C ARG A 203 13.45 -4.18 2.63
N LEU A 204 13.11 -4.52 3.86
CA LEU A 204 11.74 -4.64 4.37
C LEU A 204 11.66 -4.14 5.82
N PHE A 205 10.46 -3.77 6.26
CA PHE A 205 10.19 -3.36 7.64
C PHE A 205 9.67 -4.53 8.48
N ALA A 206 10.28 -4.72 9.65
CA ALA A 206 9.67 -5.49 10.72
C ALA A 206 8.39 -4.77 11.22
N ARG A 207 7.38 -5.53 11.64
CA ARG A 207 6.12 -4.95 12.16
C ARG A 207 6.36 -4.05 13.37
N ASP A 208 7.19 -4.53 14.29
CA ASP A 208 7.63 -3.90 15.54
C ASP A 208 8.83 -4.71 16.10
N MET A 209 9.34 -4.37 17.29
CA MET A 209 10.55 -4.98 17.86
C MET A 209 10.46 -6.49 18.13
N ARG A 210 9.27 -7.09 18.16
CA ARG A 210 9.15 -8.56 18.30
C ARG A 210 9.73 -9.30 17.11
N PHE A 211 9.71 -8.67 15.94
CA PHE A 211 10.12 -9.26 14.66
C PHE A 211 11.51 -8.81 14.21
N VAL A 212 12.19 -7.97 15.01
CA VAL A 212 13.59 -7.59 14.78
C VAL A 212 14.50 -8.62 15.43
N TRP A 213 15.30 -9.32 14.62
CA TRP A 213 16.26 -10.30 15.10
C TRP A 213 17.38 -9.63 15.91
N LYS A 214 17.72 -10.22 17.05
CA LYS A 214 18.80 -9.78 17.94
C LYS A 214 20.01 -10.71 17.90
N GLY A 215 19.97 -11.74 17.06
CA GLY A 215 21.00 -12.79 16.97
C GLY A 215 20.89 -13.80 18.11
N THR A 216 19.68 -14.03 18.62
CA THR A 216 19.45 -14.91 19.79
C THR A 216 18.51 -16.07 19.46
N GLU A 217 18.55 -17.14 20.26
CA GLU A 217 17.62 -18.27 20.12
C GLU A 217 16.13 -17.88 20.29
N LYS A 218 15.85 -16.70 20.86
CA LYS A 218 14.50 -16.18 21.09
C LYS A 218 13.93 -15.41 19.91
N ASP A 219 14.73 -15.18 18.86
CA ASP A 219 14.27 -14.45 17.68
C ASP A 219 13.14 -15.22 17.00
N LEU A 220 12.04 -14.52 16.67
CA LEU A 220 10.90 -15.14 15.98
C LEU A 220 11.27 -15.45 14.53
N LYS A 221 10.94 -16.65 14.07
CA LYS A 221 11.28 -17.15 12.73
C LYS A 221 10.08 -17.80 12.06
N GLU A 222 10.07 -17.74 10.75
CA GLU A 222 9.18 -18.55 9.91
C GLU A 222 9.57 -20.05 9.99
N PRO A 223 8.69 -20.97 9.57
CA PRO A 223 8.99 -22.41 9.53
C PRO A 223 10.22 -22.78 8.67
N ASN A 224 10.61 -21.91 7.74
CA ASN A 224 11.80 -22.07 6.89
C ASN A 224 13.06 -21.39 7.46
N ASP A 225 13.06 -21.09 8.77
CA ASP A 225 14.14 -20.44 9.52
C ASP A 225 14.49 -19.01 9.08
N LYS A 226 13.64 -18.34 8.27
CA LYS A 226 13.85 -16.95 7.87
C LYS A 226 13.18 -15.95 8.81
N LYS A 227 13.56 -14.69 8.68
CA LYS A 227 12.93 -13.53 9.33
C LYS A 227 11.46 -13.41 8.89
N ILE A 228 10.59 -12.99 9.81
CA ILE A 228 9.17 -12.76 9.55
C ILE A 228 8.98 -11.34 9.02
N PHE A 229 8.57 -11.20 7.76
CA PHE A 229 8.11 -9.93 7.19
C PHE A 229 6.67 -10.04 6.75
N TRP A 230 5.81 -9.35 7.50
CA TRP A 230 4.38 -9.33 7.23
C TRP A 230 4.07 -8.48 5.99
N SER A 231 3.32 -9.06 5.06
CA SER A 231 3.01 -8.40 3.79
C SER A 231 2.18 -7.13 3.99
N ARG A 232 1.03 -7.19 4.68
CA ARG A 232 0.24 -5.97 4.90
C ARG A 232 1.05 -4.89 5.64
N GLY A 233 1.88 -5.28 6.61
CA GLY A 233 2.82 -4.37 7.30
C GLY A 233 3.72 -3.59 6.34
N ASN A 234 4.35 -4.29 5.39
CA ASN A 234 5.17 -3.64 4.36
C ASN A 234 4.34 -2.91 3.30
N GLY A 235 3.10 -3.37 3.07
CA GLY A 235 2.11 -2.70 2.23
C GLY A 235 1.77 -1.31 2.76
N TRP A 236 1.54 -1.19 4.07
CA TRP A 236 1.37 0.09 4.73
C TRP A 236 2.53 1.04 4.44
N VAL A 237 3.77 0.59 4.67
CA VAL A 237 4.93 1.44 4.47
C VAL A 237 5.09 1.87 3.00
N LEU A 238 5.05 0.92 2.07
CA LEU A 238 5.28 1.22 0.65
C LEU A 238 4.15 2.06 0.03
N GLY A 239 2.89 1.77 0.38
CA GLY A 239 1.74 2.59 0.01
C GLY A 239 1.80 3.98 0.65
N GLY A 240 2.24 4.08 1.91
CA GLY A 240 2.42 5.35 2.61
C GLY A 240 3.50 6.21 1.97
N LEU A 241 4.59 5.61 1.52
CA LEU A 241 5.65 6.29 0.75
C LEU A 241 5.14 6.87 -0.58
N ALA A 242 4.32 6.13 -1.32
CA ALA A 242 3.70 6.66 -2.54
C ALA A 242 2.80 7.87 -2.23
N LEU A 243 1.95 7.79 -1.20
CA LEU A 243 1.11 8.92 -0.76
C LEU A 243 1.95 10.13 -0.33
N LEU A 244 3.03 9.91 0.42
CA LEU A 244 3.94 10.95 0.83
C LEU A 244 4.55 11.65 -0.38
N LEU A 245 5.16 10.90 -1.30
CA LEU A 245 5.88 11.45 -2.44
C LEU A 245 4.97 12.18 -3.44
N ASP A 246 3.70 11.78 -3.55
CA ASP A 246 2.69 12.40 -4.42
C ASP A 246 2.39 13.86 -4.06
N ASP A 247 2.41 14.20 -2.77
CA ASP A 247 2.08 15.54 -2.26
C ASP A 247 3.29 16.27 -1.63
N MET A 248 4.45 15.61 -1.55
CA MET A 248 5.69 16.21 -1.07
C MET A 248 6.24 17.22 -2.10
N PRO A 249 6.69 18.41 -1.68
CA PRO A 249 7.37 19.35 -2.57
C PRO A 249 8.62 18.74 -3.21
N ASN A 250 8.91 19.08 -4.46
CA ASN A 250 10.08 18.57 -5.18
C ASN A 250 11.41 19.05 -4.58
N ASP A 251 11.40 20.22 -3.94
CA ASP A 251 12.55 20.86 -3.29
C ASP A 251 12.63 20.58 -1.79
N TYR A 252 11.80 19.67 -1.25
CA TYR A 252 11.88 19.30 0.16
C TYR A 252 13.25 18.67 0.47
N LYS A 253 13.97 19.23 1.45
CA LYS A 253 15.37 18.88 1.78
C LYS A 253 15.64 17.38 2.02
N HIS A 254 14.64 16.61 2.44
CA HIS A 254 14.76 15.17 2.70
C HIS A 254 14.07 14.28 1.64
N ARG A 255 13.59 14.85 0.52
CA ARG A 255 12.88 14.10 -0.53
C ARG A 255 13.66 12.87 -1.01
N THR A 256 14.96 13.04 -1.26
CA THR A 256 15.85 11.97 -1.75
C THR A 256 15.85 10.74 -0.84
N PHE A 257 15.71 10.91 0.48
CA PHE A 257 15.60 9.77 1.41
C PHE A 257 14.37 8.91 1.10
N TYR A 258 13.20 9.54 0.96
CA TYR A 258 11.94 8.86 0.69
C TYR A 258 11.93 8.21 -0.70
N GLU A 259 12.48 8.88 -1.71
CA GLU A 259 12.62 8.31 -3.06
C GLU A 259 13.52 7.07 -3.06
N ASN A 260 14.64 7.11 -2.35
CA ASN A 260 15.54 5.97 -2.26
C ASN A 260 14.91 4.81 -1.49
N LEU A 261 14.26 5.08 -0.36
CA LEU A 261 13.56 4.06 0.42
C LEU A 261 12.44 3.41 -0.40
N PHE A 262 11.66 4.22 -1.11
CA PHE A 262 10.61 3.73 -2.00
C PHE A 262 11.17 2.82 -3.09
N LYS A 263 12.25 3.21 -3.78
CA LYS A 263 12.89 2.39 -4.83
C LYS A 263 13.46 1.08 -4.28
N ASP A 264 14.06 1.12 -3.09
CA ASP A 264 14.69 -0.03 -2.46
C ASP A 264 13.64 -1.11 -2.09
N MET A 265 12.58 -0.67 -1.40
CA MET A 265 11.43 -1.52 -1.08
C MET A 265 10.70 -2.00 -2.33
N ALA A 266 10.45 -1.12 -3.31
CA ALA A 266 9.78 -1.49 -4.56
C ALA A 266 10.55 -2.59 -5.31
N SER A 267 11.88 -2.50 -5.40
CA SER A 267 12.69 -3.55 -6.02
C SER A 267 12.59 -4.86 -5.26
N ARG A 268 12.58 -4.83 -3.92
CA ARG A 268 12.43 -6.04 -3.12
C ARG A 268 11.06 -6.67 -3.28
N ILE A 269 10.00 -5.87 -3.22
CA ILE A 269 8.62 -6.33 -3.41
C ILE A 269 8.44 -6.96 -4.80
N LEU A 270 9.06 -6.38 -5.85
CA LEU A 270 9.05 -6.96 -7.19
C LEU A 270 9.70 -8.36 -7.22
N GLU A 271 10.85 -8.55 -6.60
CA GLU A 271 11.54 -9.86 -6.52
C GLU A 271 10.70 -10.93 -5.83
N LEU A 272 9.90 -10.52 -4.85
CA LEU A 272 9.08 -11.41 -4.03
C LEU A 272 7.70 -11.69 -4.62
N GLN A 273 7.35 -11.11 -5.78
CA GLN A 273 6.02 -11.32 -6.37
C GLN A 273 5.86 -12.76 -6.88
N PRO A 274 4.88 -13.52 -6.37
CA PRO A 274 4.64 -14.88 -6.85
C PRO A 274 4.14 -14.93 -8.31
N LYS A 275 4.07 -16.15 -8.85
CA LYS A 275 3.66 -16.39 -10.25
C LYS A 275 2.22 -16.01 -10.53
N ASP A 276 1.34 -16.15 -9.55
CA ASP A 276 -0.09 -15.77 -9.66
C ASP A 276 -0.32 -14.25 -9.49
N GLY A 277 0.70 -13.49 -9.07
CA GLY A 277 0.66 -12.03 -8.99
C GLY A 277 0.34 -11.44 -7.62
N LEU A 278 -0.15 -12.25 -6.67
CA LEU A 278 -0.51 -11.78 -5.31
C LEU A 278 0.54 -12.21 -4.31
N TRP A 279 0.99 -11.26 -3.49
CA TRP A 279 1.89 -11.55 -2.38
C TRP A 279 1.16 -12.32 -1.27
N ARG A 280 1.93 -13.13 -0.54
CA ARG A 280 1.45 -13.95 0.58
C ARG A 280 1.57 -13.16 1.87
N THR A 281 0.84 -13.56 2.90
CA THR A 281 0.84 -12.85 4.19
C THR A 281 2.22 -12.81 4.83
N SER A 282 3.04 -13.85 4.62
CA SER A 282 4.49 -13.82 4.88
C SER A 282 5.27 -13.65 3.57
N LEU A 283 6.10 -12.62 3.51
CA LEU A 283 6.87 -12.28 2.31
C LEU A 283 8.05 -13.22 2.06
N LEU A 284 8.64 -13.78 3.12
CA LEU A 284 9.82 -14.65 3.03
C LEU A 284 9.50 -16.14 3.24
N SER A 285 8.27 -16.47 3.63
CA SER A 285 7.76 -17.84 3.75
C SER A 285 6.37 -17.95 3.12
N PRO A 286 6.29 -17.83 1.77
CA PRO A 286 5.01 -17.96 1.05
C PRO A 286 4.34 -19.32 1.26
N GLU A 287 5.09 -20.35 1.67
CA GLU A 287 4.59 -21.67 2.01
C GLU A 287 3.81 -21.75 3.33
N THR A 288 4.00 -20.80 4.26
CA THR A 288 3.24 -20.78 5.54
C THR A 288 1.74 -20.59 5.28
N TYR A 289 1.40 -19.70 4.36
CA TYR A 289 0.03 -19.45 3.91
C TYR A 289 0.04 -19.31 2.38
N ASP A 290 -0.01 -20.43 1.66
CA ASP A 290 0.13 -20.47 0.19
C ASP A 290 -1.15 -20.07 -0.55
N HIS A 291 -1.59 -18.84 -0.31
CA HIS A 291 -2.63 -18.17 -1.08
C HIS A 291 -2.30 -16.68 -1.19
N GLY A 292 -2.84 -16.03 -2.22
CA GLY A 292 -2.74 -14.57 -2.33
C GLY A 292 -3.47 -13.87 -1.19
N GLU A 293 -2.94 -12.73 -0.74
CA GLU A 293 -3.61 -11.85 0.21
C GLU A 293 -3.77 -10.45 -0.39
N VAL A 294 -4.99 -9.93 -0.32
CA VAL A 294 -5.42 -8.78 -1.11
C VAL A 294 -4.98 -7.45 -0.52
N SER A 295 -4.96 -7.28 0.81
CA SER A 295 -4.61 -5.97 1.39
C SER A 295 -3.16 -5.58 1.11
N GLY A 296 -2.19 -6.45 1.42
CA GLY A 296 -0.78 -6.22 1.08
C GLY A 296 -0.58 -6.03 -0.42
N SER A 297 -1.14 -6.93 -1.23
CA SER A 297 -1.04 -6.87 -2.69
C SER A 297 -1.66 -5.60 -3.29
N GLY A 298 -2.77 -5.10 -2.74
CA GLY A 298 -3.41 -3.85 -3.14
C GLY A 298 -2.49 -2.66 -2.92
N PHE A 299 -1.89 -2.53 -1.72
CA PHE A 299 -0.95 -1.45 -1.44
C PHE A 299 0.32 -1.52 -2.30
N TYR A 300 0.85 -2.71 -2.56
CA TYR A 300 1.98 -2.87 -3.47
C TYR A 300 1.61 -2.49 -4.89
N THR A 301 0.46 -2.94 -5.39
CA THR A 301 0.00 -2.61 -6.75
C THR A 301 -0.18 -1.11 -6.91
N PHE A 302 -0.81 -0.45 -5.93
CA PHE A 302 -0.91 1.01 -5.86
C PHE A 302 0.47 1.67 -5.94
N ALA A 303 1.38 1.30 -5.04
CA ALA A 303 2.67 1.96 -4.95
C ALA A 303 3.52 1.74 -6.20
N LEU A 304 3.61 0.50 -6.70
CA LEU A 304 4.37 0.18 -7.91
C LEU A 304 3.79 0.90 -9.13
N ALA A 305 2.45 0.93 -9.29
CA ALA A 305 1.79 1.68 -10.37
C ALA A 305 2.08 3.18 -10.25
N TRP A 306 1.93 3.76 -9.05
CA TRP A 306 2.26 5.16 -8.79
C TRP A 306 3.72 5.49 -9.15
N GLY A 307 4.66 4.61 -8.78
CA GLY A 307 6.08 4.77 -9.08
C GLY A 307 6.39 4.74 -10.57
N VAL A 308 5.68 3.91 -11.35
CA VAL A 308 5.75 3.90 -12.82
C VAL A 308 5.16 5.19 -13.39
N ASN A 309 3.97 5.58 -12.97
CA ASN A 309 3.25 6.76 -13.46
C ASN A 309 4.03 8.08 -13.21
N ASN A 310 4.84 8.13 -12.16
CA ASN A 310 5.63 9.30 -11.79
C ASN A 310 7.11 9.20 -12.19
N GLY A 311 7.48 8.20 -13.01
CA GLY A 311 8.85 8.05 -13.53
C GLY A 311 9.90 7.70 -12.48
N LEU A 312 9.50 7.27 -11.29
CA LEU A 312 10.40 6.86 -10.21
C LEU A 312 10.85 5.41 -10.36
N LEU A 313 10.04 4.58 -11.04
CA LEU A 313 10.30 3.18 -11.36
C LEU A 313 10.31 2.98 -12.88
N ASP A 314 11.21 2.12 -13.37
CA ASP A 314 11.31 1.78 -14.79
C ASP A 314 10.05 1.06 -15.29
N ARG A 315 9.37 1.65 -16.28
CA ARG A 315 8.11 1.12 -16.82
C ARG A 315 8.25 -0.33 -17.30
N ASN A 316 9.28 -0.64 -18.09
CA ASN A 316 9.48 -1.96 -18.68
C ASN A 316 9.69 -3.06 -17.62
N LYS A 317 10.35 -2.71 -16.51
CA LYS A 317 10.60 -3.63 -15.40
C LYS A 317 9.37 -3.84 -14.50
N TYR A 318 8.61 -2.79 -14.19
CA TYR A 318 7.58 -2.85 -13.15
C TYR A 318 6.15 -2.98 -13.68
N GLU A 319 5.82 -2.45 -14.86
CA GLU A 319 4.46 -2.49 -15.40
C GLU A 319 3.92 -3.92 -15.59
N PRO A 320 4.69 -4.92 -16.06
CA PRO A 320 4.20 -6.30 -16.15
C PRO A 320 3.78 -6.88 -14.80
N ALA A 321 4.51 -6.54 -13.73
CA ALA A 321 4.19 -6.97 -12.36
C ALA A 321 2.91 -6.30 -11.85
N VAL A 322 2.72 -5.01 -12.15
CA VAL A 322 1.49 -4.26 -11.83
C VAL A 322 0.29 -4.83 -12.57
N LYS A 323 0.38 -5.04 -13.89
CA LYS A 323 -0.70 -5.62 -14.71
C LYS A 323 -1.09 -7.02 -14.21
N LYS A 324 -0.10 -7.85 -13.85
CA LYS A 324 -0.31 -9.19 -13.27
C LYS A 324 -1.01 -9.11 -11.90
N ALA A 325 -0.54 -8.25 -11.00
CA ALA A 325 -1.14 -8.08 -9.68
C ALA A 325 -2.58 -7.55 -9.76
N TRP A 326 -2.81 -6.53 -10.59
CA TRP A 326 -4.16 -5.97 -10.80
C TRP A 326 -5.14 -7.02 -11.31
N LYS A 327 -4.74 -7.83 -12.30
CA LYS A 327 -5.58 -8.92 -12.78
C LYS A 327 -5.99 -9.86 -11.63
N ALA A 328 -5.03 -10.28 -10.81
CA ALA A 328 -5.31 -11.20 -9.71
C ALA A 328 -6.17 -10.54 -8.61
N LEU A 329 -5.93 -9.26 -8.28
CA LEU A 329 -6.79 -8.49 -7.37
C LEU A 329 -8.23 -8.41 -7.88
N ALA A 330 -8.41 -8.12 -9.16
CA ALA A 330 -9.71 -8.02 -9.82
C ALA A 330 -10.46 -9.37 -9.84
N ASP A 331 -9.73 -10.50 -9.89
CA ASP A 331 -10.29 -11.85 -9.81
C ASP A 331 -10.70 -12.24 -8.36
N CYS A 332 -10.19 -11.55 -7.33
CA CYS A 332 -10.60 -11.73 -5.92
C CYS A 332 -11.89 -10.99 -5.54
N GLN A 333 -12.41 -10.14 -6.44
CA GLN A 333 -13.69 -9.46 -6.24
C GLN A 333 -14.85 -10.40 -6.60
N HIS A 334 -15.79 -10.58 -5.67
CA HIS A 334 -17.01 -11.34 -5.88
C HIS A 334 -17.97 -10.64 -6.85
N GLU A 335 -18.94 -11.39 -7.37
CA GLU A 335 -19.97 -10.88 -8.28
C GLU A 335 -20.87 -9.80 -7.67
N ASP A 336 -20.93 -9.63 -6.35
CA ASP A 336 -21.67 -8.58 -5.68
C ASP A 336 -20.84 -7.30 -5.43
N GLY A 337 -19.52 -7.35 -5.68
CA GLY A 337 -18.60 -6.23 -5.43
C GLY A 337 -17.67 -6.42 -4.25
N ARG A 338 -17.94 -7.39 -3.36
CA ARG A 338 -17.11 -7.66 -2.19
C ARG A 338 -15.69 -8.01 -2.60
N VAL A 339 -14.72 -7.36 -1.97
CA VAL A 339 -13.29 -7.69 -2.15
C VAL A 339 -12.90 -8.75 -1.11
N GLY A 340 -12.73 -10.00 -1.55
CA GLY A 340 -12.36 -11.13 -0.70
C GLY A 340 -10.85 -11.27 -0.50
N TRP A 341 -10.41 -12.37 0.14
CA TRP A 341 -9.00 -12.69 0.38
C TRP A 341 -8.23 -11.62 1.17
N VAL A 342 -8.94 -10.86 1.99
CA VAL A 342 -8.35 -9.88 2.90
C VAL A 342 -8.10 -10.55 4.24
N GLN A 343 -6.85 -10.56 4.69
CA GLN A 343 -6.51 -11.03 6.03
C GLN A 343 -7.17 -10.09 7.07
N ASN A 344 -7.85 -10.66 8.07
CA ASN A 344 -8.43 -9.91 9.19
C ASN A 344 -7.40 -9.03 9.92
N ILE A 345 -7.89 -8.07 10.72
CA ILE A 345 -7.05 -7.22 11.57
C ILE A 345 -6.05 -8.08 12.36
N GLY A 346 -4.78 -7.68 12.36
CA GLY A 346 -3.70 -8.45 12.94
C GLY A 346 -2.40 -7.67 12.96
N ALA A 347 -1.33 -8.31 13.44
CA ALA A 347 0.01 -7.73 13.55
C ALA A 347 1.10 -8.69 13.07
N SER A 348 0.74 -9.69 12.28
CA SER A 348 1.59 -10.77 11.80
C SER A 348 0.91 -11.47 10.62
N PRO A 349 1.64 -12.31 9.86
CA PRO A 349 1.03 -13.19 8.86
C PRO A 349 -0.06 -14.07 9.48
N GLU A 350 -1.26 -14.02 8.90
CA GLU A 350 -2.40 -14.88 9.25
C GLU A 350 -3.08 -15.33 7.94
N PRO A 351 -3.84 -16.43 7.91
CA PRO A 351 -4.52 -16.86 6.70
C PRO A 351 -5.66 -15.90 6.30
N ALA A 352 -6.05 -15.98 5.03
CA ALA A 352 -7.23 -15.34 4.47
C ALA A 352 -8.01 -16.36 3.62
N SER A 353 -9.26 -16.05 3.32
CA SER A 353 -10.10 -16.89 2.47
C SER A 353 -10.89 -16.05 1.50
N ALA A 354 -11.53 -16.68 0.51
CA ALA A 354 -12.43 -15.97 -0.40
C ALA A 354 -13.51 -15.18 0.33
N ASP A 355 -13.97 -15.64 1.50
CA ASP A 355 -15.01 -14.98 2.30
C ASP A 355 -14.48 -13.97 3.31
N SER A 356 -13.16 -13.87 3.53
CA SER A 356 -12.59 -12.88 4.44
C SER A 356 -12.44 -11.53 3.74
N TRP A 357 -12.99 -10.48 4.35
CA TRP A 357 -13.00 -9.12 3.82
C TRP A 357 -12.83 -8.11 4.96
N GLN A 358 -12.25 -6.96 4.66
CA GLN A 358 -12.14 -5.81 5.55
C GLN A 358 -12.16 -4.53 4.70
N ASN A 359 -12.74 -3.44 5.23
CA ASN A 359 -12.82 -2.13 4.56
C ASN A 359 -11.44 -1.60 4.12
N PHE A 360 -10.38 -1.79 4.91
CA PHE A 360 -9.03 -1.40 4.50
C PHE A 360 -8.49 -2.19 3.29
N GLY A 361 -8.96 -3.42 3.08
CA GLY A 361 -8.65 -4.20 1.88
C GLY A 361 -9.35 -3.64 0.65
N THR A 362 -10.62 -3.22 0.79
CA THR A 362 -11.33 -2.46 -0.23
C THR A 362 -10.61 -1.12 -0.52
N GLY A 363 -10.12 -0.44 0.52
CA GLY A 363 -9.30 0.76 0.37
C GLY A 363 -8.06 0.52 -0.48
N ALA A 364 -7.30 -0.53 -0.18
CA ALA A 364 -6.13 -0.94 -0.95
C ALA A 364 -6.48 -1.28 -2.41
N PHE A 365 -7.62 -1.95 -2.65
CA PHE A 365 -8.14 -2.25 -3.98
C PHE A 365 -8.45 -0.97 -4.79
N LEU A 366 -9.14 -0.01 -4.16
CA LEU A 366 -9.44 1.29 -4.78
C LEU A 366 -8.17 2.08 -5.07
N MET A 367 -7.19 2.09 -4.16
CA MET A 367 -5.89 2.72 -4.41
C MET A 367 -5.19 2.08 -5.61
N ALA A 368 -5.14 0.75 -5.68
CA ALA A 368 -4.53 0.03 -6.80
C ALA A 368 -5.18 0.40 -8.13
N GLY A 369 -6.52 0.27 -8.22
CA GLY A 369 -7.26 0.61 -9.44
C GLY A 369 -7.04 2.06 -9.86
N SER A 370 -6.98 2.99 -8.90
CA SER A 370 -6.76 4.42 -9.15
C SER A 370 -5.43 4.75 -9.84
N GLU A 371 -4.38 3.94 -9.64
CA GLU A 371 -3.10 4.15 -10.33
C GLU A 371 -2.97 3.27 -11.57
N VAL A 372 -3.57 2.09 -11.57
CA VAL A 372 -3.62 1.20 -12.76
C VAL A 372 -4.38 1.87 -13.90
N LEU A 373 -5.45 2.63 -13.62
CA LEU A 373 -6.19 3.41 -14.62
C LEU A 373 -5.33 4.42 -15.38
N LYS A 374 -4.21 4.86 -14.80
CA LYS A 374 -3.31 5.84 -15.43
C LYS A 374 -2.23 5.19 -16.27
N LEU A 375 -2.10 3.87 -16.23
CA LEU A 375 -1.19 3.16 -17.11
C LEU A 375 -1.72 3.26 -18.55
N GLU A 376 -0.85 3.74 -19.44
CA GLU A 376 -1.09 3.73 -20.88
C GLU A 376 -1.41 2.31 -21.38
N GLU A 377 -2.26 2.22 -22.41
CA GLU A 377 -2.70 0.94 -23.00
C GLU A 377 -1.55 0.11 -23.59
#